data_AF-C8N734-F1
#
_entry.id   AF-C8N734-F1
#
_cell.length_a   1.000
_cell.length_b   1.000
_cell.length_c   1.000
_cell.angle_alpha   90.00
_cell.angle_beta   90.00
_cell.angle_gamma   90.00
#
_symmetry.space_group_name_H-M   'P 1'
#
loop_
_entity.id
_entity.type
_entity.pdbx_description
1 polymer ?
#
loop_
_entity_poly.entity_id
_entity_poly.type
_entity_poly.pdbx_seq_one_letter_code
_entity_poly.pdbx_strand_id
1 'polypeptide(L)' 'MNTPNPGSDAAIEQGCTCPVLDNAHGKGIMGGEELGFWITAGCPLHGQEIKSPESERFTKERT' A
#
# COMPACT_ATOMS: atom_id res chain seq x y z
N MET A 1 -3.80 -1.38 -15.23
CA MET A 1 -3.18 -2.48 -14.47
C MET A 1 -3.91 -2.55 -13.15
N ASN A 2 -4.47 -3.71 -12.79
CA ASN A 2 -5.14 -3.86 -11.51
C ASN A 2 -4.07 -3.89 -10.41
N THR A 3 -4.22 -3.01 -9.42
CA THR A 3 -3.43 -3.07 -8.18
C THR A 3 -3.85 -4.33 -7.42
N PRO A 4 -2.97 -5.33 -7.24
CA PRO A 4 -3.29 -6.55 -6.51
C PRO A 4 -3.45 -6.30 -5.00
N ASN A 5 -4.04 -7.25 -4.28
CA ASN A 5 -4.32 -7.09 -2.84
C ASN A 5 -3.02 -7.00 -2.01
N PRO A 6 -2.99 -6.17 -0.94
CA PRO A 6 -1.86 -6.03 -0.03
C PRO A 6 -1.33 -7.37 0.48
N GLY A 7 -0.01 -7.56 0.40
CA GLY A 7 0.68 -8.76 0.88
C GLY A 7 0.50 -10.02 0.00
N SER A 8 -0.18 -9.93 -1.15
CA SER A 8 -0.22 -11.03 -2.13
C SER A 8 1.10 -11.18 -2.89
N ASP A 9 1.37 -12.37 -3.42
CA ASP A 9 2.57 -12.64 -4.22
C ASP A 9 2.65 -11.69 -5.44
N ALA A 10 1.53 -11.45 -6.13
CA ALA A 10 1.44 -10.50 -7.23
C ALA A 10 1.71 -9.04 -6.81
N ALA A 11 1.36 -8.67 -5.57
CA ALA A 11 1.69 -7.35 -5.02
C ALA A 11 3.18 -7.23 -4.68
N ILE A 12 3.78 -8.29 -4.14
CA ILE A 12 5.21 -8.34 -3.83
C ILE A 12 6.04 -8.20 -5.11
N GLU A 13 5.64 -8.85 -6.20
CA GLU A 13 6.27 -8.69 -7.52
C GLU A 13 6.24 -7.24 -8.04
N GLN A 14 5.29 -6.43 -7.56
CA GLN A 14 5.13 -5.01 -7.89
C GLN A 14 5.76 -4.07 -6.84
N GLY A 15 6.46 -4.60 -5.83
CA GLY A 15 7.15 -3.81 -4.80
C GLY A 15 6.32 -3.49 -3.55
N CYS A 16 5.22 -4.21 -3.31
CA CYS A 16 4.45 -4.09 -2.08
C CYS A 16 5.30 -4.38 -0.83
N THR A 17 5.09 -3.59 0.23
CA THR A 17 5.72 -3.78 1.54
C THR A 17 4.72 -3.99 2.67
N CYS A 18 3.45 -4.26 2.34
CA CYS A 18 2.41 -4.59 3.31
C CYS A 18 2.67 -5.99 3.91
N PRO A 19 2.29 -6.25 5.17
CA PRO A 19 2.54 -7.53 5.83
C PRO A 19 1.86 -8.68 5.10
N VAL A 20 2.59 -9.77 4.90
CA VAL A 20 2.11 -10.93 4.13
C VAL A 20 1.23 -11.85 4.98
N LEU A 21 1.69 -12.19 6.19
CA LEU A 21 0.97 -13.11 7.07
C LEU A 21 -0.31 -12.51 7.63
N ASP A 22 -0.27 -11.25 8.07
CA ASP A 22 -1.44 -10.56 8.63
C ASP A 22 -2.54 -10.31 7.58
N ASN A 23 -2.16 -10.23 6.30
CA ASN A 23 -3.08 -10.12 5.16
C ASN A 23 -3.37 -11.46 4.48
N ALA A 24 -2.92 -12.58 5.08
CA ALA A 24 -3.11 -13.93 4.58
C ALA A 24 -2.78 -14.11 3.08
N HIS A 25 -1.61 -13.59 2.66
CA HIS A 25 -1.18 -13.56 1.25
C HIS A 25 -2.19 -12.88 0.30
N GLY A 26 -2.83 -11.81 0.76
CA GLY A 26 -3.79 -11.01 -0.01
C GLY A 26 -5.25 -11.47 0.08
N LYS A 27 -5.59 -12.34 1.04
CA LYS A 27 -6.97 -12.74 1.34
C LYS A 27 -7.69 -11.79 2.31
N GLY A 28 -6.96 -10.86 2.91
CA GLY A 28 -7.50 -9.91 3.89
C GLY A 28 -7.26 -10.34 5.33
N ILE A 29 -7.65 -9.48 6.26
CA ILE A 29 -7.48 -9.71 7.71
C ILE A 29 -8.22 -10.98 8.10
N MET A 30 -7.54 -11.90 8.80
CA MET A 30 -8.08 -13.22 9.15
C MET A 30 -8.57 -14.06 7.94
N GLY A 31 -8.13 -13.72 6.72
CA GLY A 31 -8.56 -14.38 5.48
C GLY A 31 -9.89 -13.88 4.91
N GLY A 32 -10.44 -12.78 5.43
CA GLY A 32 -11.64 -12.11 4.92
C GLY A 32 -11.30 -10.77 4.26
N GLU A 33 -11.51 -10.67 2.95
CA GLU A 33 -11.27 -9.44 2.18
C GLU A 33 -12.23 -8.31 2.61
N GLU A 34 -13.43 -8.67 3.07
CA GLU A 34 -14.43 -7.76 3.61
C GLU A 34 -13.98 -7.05 4.89
N LEU A 35 -13.02 -7.61 5.61
CA LEU A 35 -12.42 -7.00 6.80
C LEU A 35 -11.31 -6.00 6.45
N GLY A 36 -10.92 -5.93 5.17
CA GLY A 36 -9.86 -5.06 4.68
C GLY A 36 -8.47 -5.65 4.85
N PHE A 37 -7.48 -4.77 4.85
CA PHE A 37 -6.05 -5.11 4.82
C PHE A 37 -5.23 -4.19 5.71
N TRP A 38 -4.18 -4.74 6.32
CA TRP A 38 -3.14 -3.96 6.95
C TRP A 38 -2.23 -3.34 5.89
N ILE A 39 -2.10 -2.01 5.92
CA ILE A 39 -1.31 -1.24 4.97
C ILE A 39 -0.09 -0.65 5.68
N THR A 40 1.09 -0.90 5.13
CA THR A 40 2.29 -0.14 5.48
C THR A 40 2.14 1.27 4.91
N ALA A 41 2.14 2.31 5.75
CA ALA A 41 1.88 3.69 5.32
C ALA A 41 2.80 4.16 4.17
N GLY A 42 4.06 3.71 4.17
CA GLY A 42 5.04 3.99 3.11
C GLY A 42 5.09 2.93 2.00
N CYS A 43 4.12 2.04 1.89
CA CYS A 43 4.09 1.07 0.80
C CYS A 43 3.98 1.81 -0.54
N PRO A 44 4.92 1.62 -1.48
CA PRO A 44 4.89 2.34 -2.76
C PRO A 44 3.71 1.94 -3.65
N LEU A 45 3.04 0.82 -3.33
CA LEU A 45 1.91 0.29 -4.09
C LEU A 45 0.55 0.60 -3.46
N HIS A 46 0.47 0.61 -2.12
CA HIS A 46 -0.80 0.75 -1.36
C HIS A 46 -0.80 1.86 -0.31
N GLY A 47 0.37 2.34 0.08
CA GLY A 47 0.50 3.44 1.03
C GLY A 47 -0.05 4.72 0.42
N GLN A 48 -0.70 5.54 1.24
CA GLN A 48 -1.17 6.84 0.78
C GLN A 48 -0.01 7.83 0.77
N GLU A 49 0.09 8.64 -0.29
CA GLU A 49 0.93 9.84 -0.25
C GLU A 49 0.43 10.74 0.88
N ILE A 50 1.26 10.97 1.89
CA ILE A 50 0.98 11.96 2.92
C ILE A 50 1.18 13.34 2.27
N LYS A 51 0.10 13.92 1.75
CA LYS A 51 0.10 15.31 1.28
C LYS A 51 0.07 16.24 2.48
N SER A 52 1.25 16.62 2.98
CA SER A 52 1.36 17.74 3.91
C SER A 52 1.38 19.07 3.13
N PRO A 53 0.87 20.18 3.71
CA PRO A 53 1.01 21.51 3.12
C PRO A 53 2.49 21.87 2.82
N GLU A 54 3.45 21.36 3.60
CA GLU A 54 4.88 21.50 3.29
C GLU A 54 5.33 20.64 2.10
N SER A 55 4.82 19.41 1.96
CA SER A 55 5.16 18.51 0.84
C SER A 55 4.71 19.04 -0.53
N GLU A 56 3.61 19.82 -0.56
CA GLU A 56 3.10 20.46 -1.78
C GLU A 56 3.86 21.75 -2.16
N ARG A 57 4.50 22.43 -1.19
CA ARG A 57 5.35 23.60 -1.46
C ARG A 57 6.70 23.17 -2.04
N PHE A 58 7.27 22.09 -1.51
CA PHE A 58 8.58 21.58 -1.95
C PHE A 58 8.57 21.02 -3.39
N THR A 59 7.41 20.60 -3.90
CA THR A 59 7.27 20.09 -5.27
C THR A 59 7.05 21.19 -6.31
N LYS A 60 6.52 22.36 -5.92
CA LYS A 60 6.24 23.49 -6.83
C LYS A 60 7.45 24.40 -7.09
N GLU A 61 8.40 24.49 -6.16
CA GLU A 61 9.58 25.37 -6.28
C GLU A 61 10.73 24.77 -7.12
N ARG A 62 10.53 23.59 -7.72
CA ARG A 62 11.49 22.90 -8.59
C ARG A 62 11.12 22.93 -10.09
N THR A 63 10.15 23.75 -10.47
CA THR A 63 9.71 23.98 -11.87
C THR A 63 9.97 25.40 -12.33
#